data_AF-R0KIG3-F1
#
_entry.id   AF-R0KIG3-F1
#
_cell.length_a   1.000
_cell.length_b   1.000
_cell.length_c   1.000
_cell.angle_alpha   90.00
_cell.angle_beta   90.00
_cell.angle_gamma   90.00
#
_symmetry.space_group_name_H-M   'P 1'
#
loop_
_entity.id
_entity.type
_entity.pdbx_description
1 polymer ?
#
loop_
_entity_poly.entity_id
_entity_poly.type
_entity_poly.pdbx_seq_one_letter_code
_entity_poly.pdbx_strand_id
1 'polypeptide(L)'
;MELWIHYISYLQSTLDMNLPESVQKIRGVFEAAVAAAGMDFRSDKLWELYLDWERERGDLRAVTAIYDRVLSMPTQLYSHHWERCVLGGKPEKKP
;
A
#
# COMPACT_ATOMS: atom_id res chain seq x y z
N MET A 1 7.11 4.18 1.87
CA MET A 1 5.89 4.11 2.70
C MET A 1 5.68 5.39 3.50
N GLU A 2 6.51 5.67 4.51
CA GLU A 2 6.33 6.84 5.38
C GLU A 2 6.30 8.17 4.62
N LEU A 3 7.15 8.34 3.60
CA LEU A 3 7.12 9.53 2.74
C LEU A 3 5.77 9.73 2.03
N TRP A 4 5.16 8.66 1.51
CA TRP A 4 3.85 8.72 0.87
C TRP A 4 2.74 9.06 1.86
N ILE A 5 2.77 8.44 3.04
CA ILE A 5 1.81 8.72 4.12
C ILE A 5 1.91 10.18 4.56
N HIS A 6 3.12 10.68 4.80
CA HIS A 6 3.35 12.09 5.14
C HIS A 6 2.90 13.04 4.03
N TYR A 7 3.17 12.69 2.77
CA TYR A 7 2.76 13.49 1.62
C TYR A 7 1.23 13.56 1.50
N ILE A 8 0.55 12.43 1.63
CA ILE A 8 -0.92 12.36 1.59
C ILE A 8 -1.53 13.15 2.76
N SER A 9 -1.03 12.96 3.98
CA SER A 9 -1.50 13.71 5.15
C SER A 9 -1.30 15.21 4.99
N TYR A 10 -0.16 15.62 4.41
CA TYR A 10 0.10 17.01 4.06
C TYR A 10 -0.93 17.54 3.06
N LEU A 11 -1.20 16.80 1.98
CA LEU A 11 -2.21 17.17 0.96
C LEU A 11 -3.62 17.28 1.56
N GLN A 12 -4.01 16.36 2.43
CA GLN A 12 -5.30 16.39 3.12
C GLN A 12 -5.44 17.65 4.02
N SER A 13 -4.32 18.14 4.57
CA SER A 13 -4.31 19.34 5.41
C SER A 13 -4.25 20.64 4.61
N THR A 14 -3.69 20.62 3.39
CA THR A 14 -3.51 21.83 2.57
C THR A 14 -4.62 22.03 1.53
N LEU A 15 -5.29 20.97 1.09
CA LEU A 15 -6.33 21.05 0.07
C LEU A 15 -7.72 21.18 0.69
N ASP A 16 -8.60 21.93 0.02
CA ASP A 16 -10.01 21.97 0.38
C ASP A 16 -10.71 20.69 -0.10
N MET A 17 -11.14 19.87 0.85
CA MET A 17 -11.79 18.57 0.62
C MET A 17 -13.24 18.67 0.11
N ASN A 18 -13.80 19.88 0.09
CA ASN A 18 -15.09 20.15 -0.55
C ASN A 18 -15.00 20.27 -2.07
N LEU A 19 -13.79 20.48 -2.62
CA LEU A 19 -13.58 20.59 -4.05
C LEU A 19 -13.35 19.19 -4.67
N PRO A 20 -14.09 18.82 -5.73
CA PRO A 20 -13.94 17.53 -6.38
C PRO A 20 -12.55 17.34 -7.03
N GLU A 21 -11.86 18.42 -7.44
CA GLU A 21 -10.51 18.33 -7.99
C GLU A 21 -9.48 17.88 -6.95
N SER A 22 -9.56 18.42 -5.72
CA SER A 22 -8.68 18.03 -4.60
C SER A 22 -8.79 16.54 -4.29
N VAL A 23 -10.01 16.02 -4.35
CA VAL A 23 -10.34 14.62 -4.12
C VAL A 23 -9.70 13.73 -5.17
N GLN A 24 -9.87 14.07 -6.44
CA GLN A 24 -9.27 13.29 -7.52
C GLN A 24 -7.74 13.32 -7.43
N LYS A 25 -7.17 14.44 -7.01
CA LYS A 25 -5.73 14.56 -6.78
C LYS A 25 -5.24 13.64 -5.67
N ILE A 26 -5.92 13.62 -4.53
CA ILE A 26 -5.56 12.74 -3.40
C ILE A 26 -5.74 11.27 -3.78
N ARG A 27 -6.86 10.92 -4.43
CA ARG A 27 -7.10 9.55 -4.92
C ARG A 27 -6.02 9.10 -5.91
N GLY A 28 -5.59 9.99 -6.81
CA GLY A 28 -4.48 9.71 -7.73
C GLY A 28 -3.14 9.48 -7.02
N VAL A 29 -2.88 10.21 -5.93
CA VAL A 29 -1.68 10.00 -5.09
C VAL A 29 -1.74 8.67 -4.34
N PHE A 30 -2.91 8.29 -3.81
CA PHE A 30 -3.11 6.98 -3.20
C PHE A 30 -2.85 5.84 -4.20
N GLU A 31 -3.44 5.90 -5.40
CA GLU A 31 -3.19 4.90 -6.45
C GLU A 31 -1.70 4.85 -6.86
N ALA A 32 -1.02 6.00 -6.95
CA ALA A 32 0.41 6.04 -7.24
C ALA A 32 1.26 5.42 -6.12
N ALA A 33 0.92 5.70 -4.85
CA ALA A 33 1.59 5.14 -3.69
C ALA A 33 1.39 3.63 -3.60
N VAL A 34 0.17 3.14 -3.89
CA VAL A 34 -0.18 1.72 -3.95
C VAL A 34 0.51 1.03 -5.14
N ALA A 35 0.58 1.66 -6.31
CA ALA A 35 1.30 1.11 -7.45
C ALA A 35 2.81 1.00 -7.19
N ALA A 36 3.39 1.99 -6.49
CA ALA A 36 4.82 2.01 -6.20
C ALA A 36 5.23 1.13 -5.00
N ALA A 37 4.38 1.03 -3.98
CA ALA A 37 4.73 0.44 -2.69
C ALA A 37 3.66 -0.50 -2.08
N GLY A 38 2.56 -0.78 -2.78
CA GLY A 38 1.46 -1.63 -2.31
C GLY A 38 1.80 -3.12 -2.20
N MET A 39 2.93 -3.55 -2.76
CA MET A 39 3.45 -4.93 -2.65
C MET A 39 4.45 -5.11 -1.49
N ASP A 40 4.79 -4.03 -0.77
CA ASP A 40 5.69 -4.11 0.39
C ASP A 40 4.92 -4.66 1.60
N PHE A 41 5.58 -5.48 2.43
CA PHE A 41 5.01 -6.02 3.67
C PHE A 41 4.56 -4.90 4.64
N ARG A 42 5.21 -3.73 4.56
CA ARG A 42 4.87 -2.54 5.37
C ARG A 42 3.80 -1.65 4.73
N SER A 43 3.07 -2.17 3.74
CA SER A 43 2.01 -1.44 3.04
C SER A 43 0.68 -1.39 3.75
N ASP A 44 0.52 -2.20 4.80
CA ASP A 44 -0.62 -2.25 5.70
C ASP A 44 -1.13 -0.84 6.07
N LYS A 45 -0.25 0.03 6.56
CA LYS A 45 -0.62 1.40 6.96
C LYS A 45 -1.11 2.28 5.81
N LEU A 46 -0.58 2.11 4.60
CA LEU A 46 -1.01 2.91 3.45
C LEU A 46 -2.41 2.49 3.01
N TRP A 47 -2.68 1.18 3.00
CA TRP A 47 -3.99 0.65 2.68
C TRP A 47 -5.03 1.06 3.73
N GLU A 48 -4.72 0.95 5.03
CA GLU A 48 -5.59 1.44 6.11
C GLU A 48 -5.92 2.93 5.94
N LEU A 49 -4.92 3.77 5.67
CA LEU A 49 -5.13 5.21 5.44
C LEU A 49 -6.05 5.47 4.23
N TYR A 50 -5.92 4.69 3.15
CA TYR A 50 -6.75 4.84 1.96
C TYR A 50 -8.20 4.43 2.22
N LEU A 51 -8.36 3.34 2.97
CA LEU A 51 -9.65 2.79 3.35
C LEU A 51 -10.43 3.72 4.28
N ASP A 52 -9.76 4.27 5.30
CA ASP A 52 -10.37 5.22 6.22
C ASP A 52 -10.78 6.49 5.48
N TRP A 53 -9.94 6.98 4.56
CA TRP A 53 -10.27 8.15 3.74
C TRP A 53 -11.50 7.93 2.84
N GLU A 54 -11.62 6.79 2.16
CA GLU A 54 -12.81 6.46 1.34
C GLU A 54 -14.05 6.22 2.21
N ARG A 55 -13.88 5.64 3.41
CA ARG A 55 -14.95 5.38 4.37
C ARG A 55 -15.54 6.68 4.93
N GLU A 56 -14.70 7.65 5.28
CA GLU A 56 -15.14 8.99 5.71
C GLU A 56 -15.99 9.68 4.64
N ARG A 57 -15.73 9.38 3.36
CA ARG A 57 -16.48 9.94 2.21
C ARG A 57 -17.72 9.13 1.84
N GLY A 58 -17.92 7.97 2.45
CA GLY A 58 -19.07 7.10 2.25
C GLY A 58 -19.03 6.26 0.96
N ASP A 59 -17.90 6.19 0.26
CA ASP A 59 -17.77 5.43 -1.00
C ASP A 59 -17.36 3.97 -0.73
N LEU A 60 -18.27 3.21 -0.11
CA LEU A 60 -18.07 1.80 0.27
C LEU A 60 -17.79 0.87 -0.92
N ARG A 61 -18.17 1.28 -2.14
CA ARG A 61 -17.89 0.52 -3.36
C ARG A 61 -16.42 0.59 -3.73
N ALA A 62 -15.81 1.79 -3.65
CA ALA A 62 -14.39 1.97 -3.86
C ALA A 62 -13.58 1.15 -2.84
N VAL A 63 -13.98 1.22 -1.56
CA VAL A 63 -13.39 0.43 -0.46
C VAL A 63 -13.39 -1.07 -0.79
N THR A 64 -14.51 -1.61 -1.23
CA THR A 64 -14.64 -3.05 -1.52
C THR A 64 -13.77 -3.47 -2.71
N ALA A 65 -13.67 -2.63 -3.75
CA ALA A 65 -12.83 -2.89 -4.91
C ALA A 65 -11.32 -2.85 -4.57
N ILE A 66 -10.93 -1.94 -3.69
CA ILE A 66 -9.56 -1.83 -3.15
C ILE A 66 -9.23 -3.10 -2.35
N TYR A 67 -10.12 -3.54 -1.46
CA TYR A 67 -9.94 -4.78 -0.68
C TYR A 67 -9.82 -6.02 -1.56
N ASP A 68 -10.68 -6.16 -2.56
CA ASP A 68 -10.62 -7.29 -3.49
C ASP A 68 -9.27 -7.34 -4.22
N ARG A 69 -8.73 -6.16 -4.57
CA ARG A 69 -7.40 -6.03 -5.18
C ARG A 69 -6.27 -6.45 -4.23
N VAL A 70 -6.31 -6.03 -2.96
CA VAL A 70 -5.35 -6.45 -1.92
C VAL A 70 -5.40 -7.96 -1.68
N LEU A 71 -6.61 -8.52 -1.52
CA LEU A 71 -6.81 -9.95 -1.28
C LEU A 71 -6.47 -10.81 -2.49
N SER A 72 -6.62 -10.26 -3.70
CA SER A 72 -6.23 -10.92 -4.95
C SER A 72 -4.73 -10.95 -5.17
N MET A 73 -3.93 -10.15 -4.47
CA MET A 73 -2.47 -10.21 -4.54
C MET A 73 -2.00 -11.46 -3.82
N PRO A 74 -1.63 -12.54 -4.55
CA PRO A 74 -1.09 -13.71 -3.92
C PRO A 74 0.23 -13.25 -3.31
N THR A 75 0.33 -13.35 -1.99
CA THR A 75 1.51 -13.00 -1.21
C THR A 75 2.71 -13.83 -1.68
N GLN A 76 3.34 -13.39 -2.77
CA GLN A 76 4.60 -13.89 -3.34
C GLN A 76 5.81 -13.58 -2.44
N LEU A 77 5.56 -13.25 -1.16
CA LEU A 77 6.58 -13.05 -0.15
C LEU A 77 6.94 -14.33 0.61
N TYR A 78 6.24 -15.46 0.38
CA TYR A 78 6.72 -16.74 0.91
C TYR A 78 7.97 -17.25 0.14
N SER A 79 8.06 -16.99 -1.16
CA SER A 79 9.12 -17.56 -2.01
C SER A 79 10.43 -16.77 -2.07
N HIS A 80 10.52 -15.55 -1.55
CA HIS A 80 11.78 -14.77 -1.59
C HIS A 80 12.43 -14.57 -0.23
N HIS A 81 11.70 -14.74 0.87
CA HIS A 81 12.30 -14.76 2.21
C HIS A 81 12.99 -16.10 2.54
N TRP A 82 12.55 -17.22 1.95
CA TRP A 82 13.19 -18.52 2.21
C TRP A 82 14.61 -18.61 1.63
N GLU A 83 14.89 -18.00 0.47
CA GLU A 83 16.21 -18.06 -0.16
C GLU A 83 17.28 -17.30 0.64
N ARG A 84 16.91 -16.23 1.36
CA ARG A 84 17.85 -15.48 2.19
C ARG A 84 18.02 -16.02 3.61
N CYS A 85 17.08 -16.85 4.09
CA CYS A 85 17.23 -17.57 5.36
C CYS A 85 17.96 -18.91 5.20
N VAL A 86 17.81 -19.60 4.05
CA VAL A 86 18.44 -20.92 3.83
C VAL A 86 19.92 -20.83 3.43
N LEU A 87 20.37 -19.73 2.82
CA LEU A 87 21.80 -19.54 2.50
C LEU A 87 22.68 -19.22 3.73
N GLY A 88 22.12 -19.14 4.94
CA GLY A 88 22.87 -19.10 6.20
C GLY A 88 23.32 -20.47 6.72
N GLY A 89 22.88 -21.58 6.11
CA GLY A 89 23.17 -22.95 6.56
C GLY A 89 24.03 -23.75 5.57
N LYS A 90 25.37 -23.67 5.74
CA LYS A 90 26.43 -24.53 5.17
C LYS A 90 26.02 -26.00 4.89
N PRO A 91 26.59 -26.70 3.88
CA PRO A 91 27.98 -27.18 3.98
C PRO A 91 28.73 -27.41 2.65
N GLU A 92 29.88 -26.77 2.46
CA GLU A 92 30.82 -27.19 1.41
C GLU A 92 31.85 -28.14 2.01
N LYS A 93 31.63 -29.45 1.83
CA LYS A 93 32.64 -30.50 1.97
C LYS A 93 32.83 -31.22 0.63
N LYS A 94 34.02 -30.99 0.04
CA LYS A 94 34.92 -31.91 -0.72
C LYS A 94 34.39 -32.62 -1.99
N PRO A 95 35.26 -32.92 -2.99
CA PRO A 95 36.48 -33.75 -2.84
C PRO A 95 37.82 -33.00 -2.80
#